data_AF-A0A7C1YW14-F1
#
_entry.id   AF-A0A7C1YW14-F1
#
_cell.length_a   1.000
_cell.length_b   1.000
_cell.length_c   1.000
_cell.angle_alpha   90.00
_cell.angle_beta   90.00
_cell.angle_gamma   90.00
#
_symmetry.space_group_name_H-M   'P 1'
#
loop_
_entity.id
_entity.type
_entity.pdbx_description
1 polymer ?
#
loop_
_entity_poly.entity_id
_entity_poly.type
_entity_poly.pdbx_seq_one_letter_code
_entity_poly.pdbx_strand_id
1 'polypeptide(L)'
;MAALKSDNIIINISGSQQNVISNYLRIYLANERLTHKQLEVTVELIAKYSEYVSNGVKEPYASILLFSTEARKEVVNNLKISPAHLNNTFDALTKKNILAKEGRKYTINPELVPNAKLVFNFSIDE
;
A
#
# COMPACT_ATOMS: atom_id res chain seq x y z
N MET A 1 -39.28 6.05 -18.51
CA MET A 1 -38.14 6.06 -17.57
C MET A 1 -37.24 4.88 -17.93
N ALA A 2 -36.13 5.13 -18.62
CA ALA A 2 -35.15 4.09 -18.92
C ALA A 2 -34.35 3.80 -17.64
N ALA A 3 -34.38 2.55 -17.20
CA ALA A 3 -33.51 2.07 -16.14
C ALA A 3 -32.06 2.30 -16.58
N LEU A 4 -31.30 3.08 -15.82
CA LEU A 4 -29.85 3.17 -15.95
C LEU A 4 -29.30 1.75 -15.79
N LYS A 5 -28.91 1.12 -16.90
CA LYS A 5 -28.07 -0.08 -16.86
C LYS A 5 -26.77 0.35 -16.19
N SER A 6 -26.58 -0.10 -14.95
CA SER A 6 -25.28 -0.07 -14.30
C SER A 6 -24.41 -1.06 -15.06
N ASP A 7 -23.76 -0.61 -16.12
CA ASP A 7 -22.69 -1.35 -16.75
C ASP A 7 -21.64 -1.59 -15.67
N ASN A 8 -21.52 -2.84 -15.21
CA ASN A 8 -20.48 -3.23 -14.27
C ASN A 8 -19.14 -2.95 -14.95
N ILE A 9 -18.48 -1.87 -14.54
CA ILE A 9 -17.15 -1.54 -15.04
C ILE A 9 -16.17 -2.55 -14.42
N ILE A 10 -15.85 -3.60 -15.18
CA ILE A 10 -14.83 -4.57 -14.81
C ILE A 10 -13.47 -4.02 -15.27
N ILE A 11 -12.66 -3.56 -14.32
CA ILE A 11 -11.29 -3.09 -14.60
C ILE A 11 -10.32 -4.26 -14.43
N ASN A 12 -9.88 -4.84 -15.55
CA ASN A 12 -8.81 -5.84 -15.53
C ASN A 12 -7.44 -5.14 -15.46
N ILE A 13 -6.73 -5.33 -14.35
CA ILE A 13 -5.38 -4.78 -14.14
C ILE A 13 -4.36 -5.92 -14.31
N SER A 14 -3.68 -5.96 -15.45
CA SER A 14 -2.61 -6.92 -15.74
C SER A 14 -1.28 -6.19 -16.00
N GLY A 15 -0.16 -6.72 -15.50
CA GLY A 15 1.16 -6.12 -15.72
C GLY A 15 2.19 -6.55 -14.66
N SER A 16 3.30 -5.83 -14.58
CA SER A 16 4.26 -6.00 -13.49
C SER A 16 3.60 -5.70 -12.13
N GLN A 17 4.09 -6.34 -11.07
CA GLN A 17 3.56 -6.16 -9.71
C GLN A 17 3.44 -4.69 -9.31
N GLN A 18 4.45 -3.88 -9.64
CA GLN A 18 4.47 -2.45 -9.33
C GLN A 18 3.40 -1.66 -10.10
N ASN A 19 3.13 -2.00 -11.37
CA ASN A 19 2.06 -1.39 -12.15
C ASN A 19 0.68 -1.77 -11.62
N VAL A 20 0.50 -3.04 -11.22
CA VAL A 20 -0.76 -3.51 -10.63
C VAL A 20 -1.03 -2.81 -9.31
N ILE A 21 -0.04 -2.75 -8.41
CA ILE A 21 -0.11 -2.05 -7.12
C ILE A 21 -0.40 -0.55 -7.35
N SER A 22 0.28 0.09 -8.29
CA SER A 22 0.06 1.51 -8.62
C SER A 22 -1.38 1.78 -9.07
N ASN A 23 -1.90 0.99 -10.00
CA ASN A 23 -3.27 1.16 -10.47
C ASN A 23 -4.31 0.84 -9.38
N TYR A 24 -4.09 -0.21 -8.58
CA TYR A 24 -4.93 -0.54 -7.44
C TYR A 24 -5.00 0.63 -6.44
N LEU A 25 -3.84 1.16 -6.02
CA LEU A 25 -3.78 2.24 -5.04
C LEU A 25 -4.34 3.55 -5.57
N ARG A 26 -4.22 3.84 -6.87
CA ARG A 26 -4.87 5.00 -7.48
C ARG A 26 -6.38 4.97 -7.32
N ILE A 27 -6.98 3.78 -7.45
CA ILE A 27 -8.42 3.58 -7.30
C ILE A 27 -8.80 3.56 -5.83
N TYR A 28 -8.11 2.74 -5.03
CA TYR A 28 -8.42 2.54 -3.61
C TYR A 28 -8.24 3.82 -2.79
N LEU A 29 -7.17 4.58 -3.04
CA LEU A 29 -6.84 5.83 -2.33
C LEU A 29 -7.29 7.08 -3.10
N ALA A 30 -8.23 6.96 -4.04
CA ALA A 30 -8.71 8.09 -4.83
C ALA A 30 -9.28 9.22 -3.94
N ASN A 31 -10.00 8.85 -2.88
CA ASN A 31 -10.59 9.80 -1.93
C ASN A 31 -9.55 10.49 -1.04
N GLU A 32 -8.39 9.86 -0.83
CA GLU A 32 -7.32 10.39 0.01
C GLU A 32 -6.55 11.54 -0.63
N ARG A 33 -6.77 11.83 -1.93
CA ARG A 33 -6.14 12.94 -2.68
C ARG A 33 -4.63 13.01 -2.44
N LEU A 34 -3.95 11.89 -2.65
CA LEU A 34 -2.49 11.84 -2.56
C LEU A 34 -1.86 12.64 -3.69
N THR A 35 -0.77 13.36 -3.39
CA THR A 35 0.06 13.93 -4.44
C THR A 35 0.74 12.81 -5.23
N HIS A 36 1.19 13.10 -6.45
CA HIS A 36 1.87 12.10 -7.27
C HIS A 36 3.06 11.45 -6.55
N LYS A 37 3.85 12.27 -5.83
CA LYS A 37 5.00 11.81 -5.04
C LYS A 37 4.60 10.98 -3.82
N GLN A 38 3.52 11.35 -3.13
CA GLN A 38 2.99 10.54 -2.02
C GLN A 38 2.52 9.17 -2.50
N LEU A 39 1.85 9.14 -3.65
CA LEU A 39 1.41 7.90 -4.27
C LEU A 39 2.61 7.04 -4.68
N GLU A 40 3.63 7.61 -5.35
CA GLU A 40 4.85 6.88 -5.72
C GLU A 40 5.53 6.24 -4.51
N VAL A 41 5.69 6.99 -3.41
CA VAL A 41 6.24 6.44 -2.15
C VAL A 41 5.36 5.31 -1.62
N THR A 42 4.04 5.47 -1.66
CA THR A 42 3.10 4.45 -1.15
C THR A 42 3.17 3.17 -1.99
N VAL A 43 3.28 3.29 -3.32
CA VAL A 43 3.46 2.16 -4.24
C VAL A 43 4.74 1.41 -3.92
N GLU A 44 5.87 2.12 -3.77
CA GLU A 44 7.17 1.52 -3.48
C GLU A 44 7.15 0.76 -2.14
N LEU A 45 6.56 1.36 -1.11
CA LEU A 45 6.43 0.73 0.21
C LEU A 45 5.58 -0.53 0.15
N ILE A 46 4.43 -0.50 -0.54
CA ILE A 46 3.51 -1.64 -0.63
C ILE A 46 4.10 -2.75 -1.52
N ALA A 47 4.84 -2.40 -2.57
CA ALA A 47 5.55 -3.39 -3.40
C ALA A 47 6.56 -4.19 -2.57
N LYS A 48 7.42 -3.51 -1.82
CA LYS A 48 8.40 -4.16 -0.92
C LYS A 48 7.75 -4.95 0.19
N TYR A 49 6.71 -4.39 0.80
CA TYR A 49 5.94 -5.10 1.81
C TYR A 49 5.36 -6.41 1.29
N SER A 50 4.75 -6.35 0.10
CA SER A 50 4.18 -7.52 -0.57
C SER A 50 5.24 -8.58 -0.86
N GLU A 51 6.45 -8.18 -1.25
CA GLU A 51 7.59 -9.07 -1.44
C GLU A 51 8.01 -9.76 -0.12
N TYR A 52 8.14 -9.00 0.96
CA TYR A 52 8.47 -9.57 2.27
C TYR A 52 7.44 -10.59 2.75
N VAL A 53 6.15 -10.25 2.64
CA VAL A 53 5.06 -11.16 3.03
C VAL A 53 5.04 -12.39 2.13
N SER A 54 5.25 -12.24 0.81
CA SER A 54 5.37 -13.36 -0.13
C SER A 54 6.54 -14.28 0.20
N ASN A 55 7.63 -13.73 0.73
CA ASN A 55 8.80 -14.49 1.20
C ASN A 55 8.60 -15.07 2.63
N GLY A 56 7.40 -14.95 3.20
CA GLY A 56 7.05 -15.52 4.50
C GLY A 56 7.40 -14.66 5.71
N VAL A 57 7.84 -13.41 5.52
CA VAL A 57 8.10 -12.49 6.62
C VAL A 57 6.77 -12.03 7.22
N LYS A 58 6.62 -12.20 8.54
CA LYS A 58 5.42 -11.81 9.29
C LYS A 58 5.66 -10.54 10.10
N GLU A 59 4.57 -9.87 10.49
CA GLU A 59 4.65 -8.80 11.48
C GLU A 59 5.17 -9.32 12.83
N PRO A 60 5.93 -8.52 13.60
CA PRO A 60 6.31 -7.12 13.33
C PRO A 60 7.56 -6.97 12.43
N TYR A 61 8.19 -8.06 12.01
CA TYR A 61 9.47 -8.05 11.30
C TYR A 61 9.37 -7.45 9.89
N ALA A 62 8.24 -7.69 9.21
CA ALA A 62 7.97 -7.08 7.89
C ALA A 62 8.01 -5.55 7.98
N SER A 63 7.31 -4.96 8.95
CA SER A 63 7.36 -3.51 9.19
C SER A 63 8.74 -3.01 9.64
N ILE A 64 9.44 -3.76 10.51
CA ILE A 64 10.80 -3.38 10.94
C ILE A 64 11.78 -3.32 9.76
N LEU A 65 11.75 -4.32 8.87
CA LEU A 65 12.60 -4.36 7.69
C LEU A 65 12.24 -3.23 6.71
N LEU A 66 10.96 -3.03 6.45
CA LEU A 66 10.47 -2.02 5.52
C LEU A 66 10.86 -0.60 5.94
N PHE A 67 10.82 -0.30 7.23
CA PHE A 67 11.15 1.02 7.76
C PHE A 67 12.56 1.11 8.32
N SER A 68 13.42 0.13 8.04
CA SER A 68 14.85 0.15 8.37
C SER A 68 15.59 1.28 7.66
N THR A 69 16.76 1.65 8.19
CA THR A 69 17.60 2.69 7.59
C THR A 69 18.00 2.34 6.15
N GLU A 70 18.29 1.08 5.88
CA GLU A 70 18.70 0.62 4.54
C GLU A 70 17.52 0.65 3.56
N ALA A 71 16.34 0.16 3.96
CA ALA A 71 15.15 0.23 3.11
C ALA A 71 14.76 1.68 2.79
N ARG A 72 14.85 2.60 3.77
CA ARG A 72 14.60 4.04 3.54
C ARG A 72 15.59 4.67 2.56
N LYS A 73 16.89 4.34 2.66
CA LYS A 73 17.90 4.81 1.70
C LYS A 73 17.58 4.30 0.29
N GLU A 74 17.16 3.06 0.18
CA GLU A 74 16.79 2.46 -1.10
C GLU A 74 15.59 3.17 -1.72
N VAL A 75 14.53 3.44 -0.96
CA VAL A 75 13.36 4.22 -1.42
C VAL A 75 13.77 5.63 -1.88
N VAL A 76 14.64 6.29 -1.10
CA VAL A 76 15.22 7.61 -1.45
C VAL A 76 15.93 7.57 -2.79
N ASN A 77 16.76 6.54 -3.01
CA ASN A 77 17.54 6.38 -4.24
C ASN A 77 16.64 6.03 -5.44
N ASN A 78 15.70 5.09 -5.26
CA ASN A 78 14.79 4.63 -6.32
C ASN A 78 13.89 5.78 -6.81
N LEU A 79 13.32 6.54 -5.88
CA LEU A 79 12.39 7.63 -6.20
C LEU A 79 13.08 8.98 -6.46
N LYS A 80 14.41 9.05 -6.29
CA LYS A 80 15.23 10.27 -6.42
C LYS A 80 14.67 11.44 -5.61
N ILE A 81 14.29 11.17 -4.36
CA ILE A 81 13.74 12.17 -3.42
C ILE A 81 14.73 12.45 -2.29
N SER A 82 14.60 13.57 -1.60
CA SER A 82 15.43 13.83 -0.41
C SER A 82 14.94 13.02 0.81
N PRO A 83 15.83 12.68 1.77
CA PRO A 83 15.41 12.06 3.03
C PRO A 83 14.38 12.90 3.81
N ALA A 84 14.51 14.22 3.75
CA ALA A 84 13.54 15.14 4.35
C ALA A 84 12.15 15.00 3.69
N HIS A 85 12.11 14.87 2.36
CA HIS A 85 10.85 14.66 1.63
C HIS A 85 10.20 13.32 2.00
N LEU A 86 11.00 12.24 2.16
CA LEU A 86 10.49 10.94 2.59
C LEU A 86 9.87 11.03 3.99
N ASN A 87 10.54 11.68 4.95
CA ASN A 87 10.01 11.84 6.31
C ASN A 87 8.71 12.66 6.33
N ASN A 88 8.67 13.78 5.59
CA ASN A 88 7.44 14.57 5.44
C ASN A 88 6.31 13.76 4.80
N THR A 89 6.65 12.87 3.87
CA THR A 89 5.70 11.95 3.25
C THR A 89 5.17 10.95 4.27
N PHE A 90 6.01 10.35 5.11
CA PHE A 90 5.55 9.45 6.17
C PHE A 90 4.58 10.12 7.12
N ASP A 91 4.90 11.34 7.59
CA ASP A 91 3.98 12.09 8.45
C ASP A 91 2.65 12.40 7.75
N ALA A 92 2.68 12.69 6.45
CA ALA A 92 1.47 12.89 5.66
C ALA A 92 0.66 11.61 5.48
N LEU A 93 1.31 10.46 5.24
CA LEU A 93 0.66 9.16 5.09
C LEU A 93 0.06 8.68 6.42
N THR A 94 0.70 8.99 7.56
CA THR A 94 0.13 8.70 8.88
C THR A 94 -1.14 9.49 9.14
N LYS A 95 -1.19 10.77 8.76
CA LYS A 95 -2.42 11.58 8.87
C LYS A 95 -3.58 11.06 8.01
N LYS A 96 -3.26 10.35 6.93
CA LYS A 96 -4.23 9.74 6.00
C LYS A 96 -4.54 8.28 6.31
N ASN A 97 -4.12 7.79 7.48
CA ASN A 97 -4.32 6.41 7.93
C ASN A 97 -3.78 5.35 6.95
N ILE A 98 -2.80 5.72 6.12
CA ILE A 98 -2.10 4.81 5.21
C ILE A 98 -0.99 4.07 5.95
N LEU A 99 -0.32 4.81 6.84
CA LEU A 99 0.68 4.28 7.76
C LEU A 99 0.16 4.44 9.19
N ALA A 100 0.26 3.39 10.00
CA ALA A 100 0.11 3.52 11.44
C ALA A 100 1.47 3.83 12.08
N LYS A 101 1.45 4.60 13.18
CA LYS A 101 2.64 4.98 13.93
C LYS A 101 2.43 4.73 15.41
N GLU A 102 3.15 3.74 15.94
CA GLU A 102 3.18 3.42 17.36
C GLU A 102 4.54 3.81 17.94
N GLY A 103 4.57 4.95 18.63
CA GLY A 103 5.81 5.55 19.13
C GLY A 103 6.78 5.90 17.99
N ARG A 104 7.87 5.12 17.87
CA ARG A 104 8.90 5.30 16.82
C ARG A 104 8.77 4.30 15.67
N LYS A 105 7.79 3.39 15.72
CA LYS A 105 7.62 2.33 14.72
C LYS A 105 6.49 2.69 13.76
N TYR A 106 6.71 2.43 12.49
CA TYR A 106 5.70 2.56 11.43
C TYR A 106 5.23 1.17 11.03
N THR A 107 3.96 1.04 10.68
CA THR A 107 3.35 -0.16 10.11
C THR A 107 2.47 0.24 8.94
N ILE A 108 2.31 -0.66 7.96
CA ILE A 108 1.39 -0.47 6.83
C ILE A 108 0.01 -0.97 7.23
N ASN A 109 -1.05 -0.26 6.82
CA ASN A 109 -2.41 -0.80 6.89
C ASN A 109 -2.52 -2.04 5.96
N PRO A 110 -2.75 -3.26 6.48
CA PRO A 110 -2.82 -4.48 5.68
C PRO A 110 -3.89 -4.44 4.58
N GLU A 111 -4.94 -3.63 4.75
CA GLU A 111 -6.02 -3.48 3.77
C GLU A 111 -5.55 -2.82 2.46
N LEU A 112 -4.40 -2.14 2.48
CA LEU A 112 -3.81 -1.52 1.29
C LEU A 112 -3.04 -2.50 0.42
N VAL A 113 -2.78 -3.71 0.93
CA VAL A 113 -2.05 -4.72 0.20
C VAL A 113 -3.03 -5.45 -0.72
N PRO A 114 -2.84 -5.40 -2.05
CA PRO A 114 -3.75 -6.08 -2.96
C PRO A 114 -3.71 -7.59 -2.72
N ASN A 115 -4.86 -8.16 -2.37
CA ASN A 115 -5.01 -9.60 -2.20
C ASN A 115 -5.75 -10.22 -3.40
N ALA A 116 -5.15 -11.25 -3.99
CA ALA A 116 -5.77 -12.03 -5.07
C ALA A 116 -6.73 -13.12 -4.55
N LYS A 117 -6.77 -13.35 -3.23
CA LYS A 117 -7.55 -14.42 -2.60
C LYS A 117 -8.51 -13.83 -1.58
N LEU A 118 -9.78 -14.21 -1.69
CA LEU A 118 -10.79 -13.98 -0.66
C LEU A 118 -10.88 -15.23 0.22
N VAL A 119 -10.78 -15.09 1.53
CA VAL A 119 -10.93 -16.20 2.48
C VAL A 119 -12.21 -15.96 3.28
N PHE A 120 -13.13 -16.91 3.25
CA PHE A 120 -14.34 -16.90 4.06
C PHE A 120 -14.15 -17.87 5.23
N ASN A 121 -14.36 -17.37 6.45
CA ASN A 121 -14.45 -18.20 7.64
C ASN A 121 -15.93 -18.37 7.95
N PHE A 122 -16.45 -19.57 7.77
CA PHE A 122 -17.81 -19.91 8.17
C PHE A 122 -17.76 -20.53 9.57
N SER A 123 -18.54 -19.99 10.49
CA SER A 123 -18.93 -20.65 11.72
C SER A 123 -20.30 -21.26 11.46
N ILE A 124 -20.38 -22.60 11.49
CA ILE A 124 -21.66 -23.31 11.42
C ILE A 124 -22.13 -23.43 12.87
N ASP A 125 -23.16 -22.68 13.23
CA ASP A 125 -23.86 -22.89 14.50
C ASP A 125 -24.73 -24.15 14.34
N GLU A 126 -24.57 -25.12 15.25
CA GLU A 126 -25.38 -26.37 15.31
C GLU A 126 -26.82 -26.12 15.75
#